data_AF-A0A2V6J4Y4-F1
#
_entry.id   AF-A0A2V6J4Y4-F1
#
_cell.length_a   1.000
_cell.length_b   1.000
_cell.length_c   1.000
_cell.angle_alpha   90.00
_cell.angle_beta   90.00
_cell.angle_gamma   90.00
#
_symmetry.space_group_name_H-M   'P 1'
#
loop_
_entity.id
_entity.type
_entity.pdbx_description
1 polymer ?
#
loop_
_entity_poly.entity_id
_entity_poly.type
_entity_poly.pdbx_seq_one_letter_code
_entity_poly.pdbx_strand_id
1 'polypeptide(L)'
;MPLEEHVAFLKPDDLSLEALLKQLPIPNRPGALVPPRFPPYFQTEDRERRARMWEKCAEPGSELAKKVQQIWIPLFTPPAPPTYIPKDVFFAKMNEDIQKRFADVTAAVEKIRSRGGKIVFIRFPSTGGLKELEDRITPREETWDPLLKMTGAPGIYYSDFPELSGFKCPEWSHLSAGDSVEFSKRLVSHLRDALNM
;
A
#
# COMPACT_ATOMS: atom_id res chain seq x y z
N MET A 1 -13.35 26.79 -14.38
CA MET A 1 -11.99 26.35 -14.00
C MET A 1 -12.07 25.99 -12.51
N PRO A 2 -11.87 24.73 -12.13
CA PRO A 2 -11.94 24.31 -10.72
C PRO A 2 -10.88 25.07 -9.89
N LEU A 3 -11.28 25.63 -8.76
CA LEU A 3 -10.38 26.45 -7.92
C LEU A 3 -9.33 25.57 -7.22
N GLU A 4 -9.68 24.32 -6.92
CA GLU A 4 -8.83 23.28 -6.32
C GLU A 4 -7.52 23.00 -7.07
N GLU A 5 -7.49 23.16 -8.40
CA GLU A 5 -6.28 22.92 -9.22
C GLU A 5 -5.38 24.17 -9.33
N HIS A 6 -5.83 25.35 -8.86
CA HIS A 6 -5.15 26.63 -9.12
C HIS A 6 -5.00 27.55 -7.91
N VAL A 7 -5.61 27.21 -6.78
CA VAL A 7 -5.52 27.96 -5.54
C VAL A 7 -5.00 27.02 -4.45
N ALA A 8 -4.01 27.47 -3.68
CA ALA A 8 -3.60 26.77 -2.47
C ALA A 8 -4.70 26.94 -1.41
N PHE A 9 -5.37 25.85 -1.04
CA PHE A 9 -6.32 25.86 0.06
C PHE A 9 -5.53 25.76 1.35
N LEU A 10 -5.47 26.86 2.10
CA LEU A 10 -5.02 26.79 3.49
C LEU A 10 -5.97 25.87 4.24
N LYS A 11 -5.43 24.81 4.84
CA LYS A 11 -6.14 24.00 5.81
C LYS A 11 -6.04 24.75 7.13
N PRO A 12 -7.07 25.52 7.55
CA PRO A 12 -6.91 26.45 8.67
C PRO A 12 -6.59 25.72 9.97
N ASP A 13 -7.11 24.50 10.11
CA ASP A 13 -6.85 23.61 11.25
C ASP A 13 -5.35 23.25 11.37
N ASP A 14 -4.66 23.06 10.24
CA ASP A 14 -3.21 22.77 10.19
C ASP A 14 -2.35 24.00 10.53
N LEU A 15 -2.95 25.20 10.48
CA LEU A 15 -2.28 26.48 10.72
C LEU A 15 -2.65 27.11 12.06
N SER A 16 -3.49 26.44 12.86
CA SER A 16 -3.76 26.86 14.23
C SER A 16 -2.47 26.84 15.06
N LEU A 17 -2.36 27.73 16.06
CA LEU A 17 -1.21 27.73 16.97
C LEU A 17 -1.01 26.35 17.60
N GLU A 18 -2.09 25.68 18.00
CA GLU A 18 -2.04 24.32 18.55
C GLU A 18 -1.42 23.32 17.56
N ALA A 19 -1.84 23.33 16.29
CA ALA A 19 -1.28 22.45 15.26
C ALA A 19 0.20 22.74 15.00
N LEU A 20 0.59 24.02 14.95
CA LEU A 20 1.98 24.42 14.77
C LEU A 20 2.85 24.02 15.97
N LEU A 21 2.35 24.15 17.20
CA LEU A 21 3.05 23.69 18.41
C LEU A 21 3.28 22.16 18.40
N LYS A 22 2.33 21.37 17.86
CA LYS A 22 2.51 19.92 17.67
C LYS A 22 3.60 19.57 16.67
N GLN A 23 4.01 20.50 15.79
CA GLN A 23 5.07 20.29 14.80
C GLN A 23 6.47 20.62 15.32
N LEU A 24 6.59 21.24 16.50
CA LEU A 24 7.90 21.56 17.07
C LEU A 24 8.78 20.30 17.15
N PRO A 25 10.07 20.39 16.78
CA PRO A 25 11.01 19.26 16.76
C PRO A 25 11.50 18.94 18.19
N ILE A 26 10.57 18.74 19.11
CA ILE A 26 10.85 18.37 20.50
C ILE A 26 11.31 16.91 20.49
N PRO A 27 12.51 16.60 20.98
CA PRO A 27 12.99 15.22 21.00
C PRO A 27 12.11 14.37 21.92
N ASN A 28 11.86 13.14 21.51
CA ASN A 28 11.17 12.17 22.35
C ASN A 28 12.01 11.88 23.60
N ARG A 29 11.34 11.70 24.74
CA ARG A 29 12.01 11.22 25.97
C ARG A 29 12.67 9.84 25.72
N PRO A 30 13.77 9.52 26.42
CA PRO A 30 14.38 8.20 26.32
C PRO A 30 13.36 7.07 26.51
N GLY A 31 13.35 6.10 25.61
CA GLY A 31 12.45 4.94 25.65
C GLY A 31 11.00 5.20 25.21
N ALA A 32 10.64 6.40 24.74
CA ALA A 32 9.29 6.63 24.25
C ALA A 32 9.04 5.94 22.90
N LEU A 33 7.95 5.18 22.85
CA LEU A 33 7.40 4.59 21.63
C LEU A 33 6.42 5.59 21.02
N VAL A 34 6.91 6.49 20.18
CA VAL A 34 6.08 7.49 19.50
C VAL A 34 6.00 7.09 18.02
N PRO A 35 4.78 7.00 17.44
CA PRO A 35 4.66 6.71 16.02
C PRO A 35 5.34 7.83 15.22
N PRO A 36 6.02 7.49 14.13
CA PRO A 36 6.73 8.49 13.35
C PRO A 36 5.71 9.45 12.70
N ARG A 37 6.03 10.76 12.72
CA ARG A 37 5.12 11.81 12.27
C ARG A 37 5.12 11.91 10.74
N PHE A 38 3.96 11.72 10.14
CA PHE A 38 3.76 11.96 8.71
C PHE A 38 4.04 13.43 8.35
N PRO A 39 4.60 13.68 7.16
CA PRO A 39 4.67 15.04 6.64
C PRO A 39 3.24 15.58 6.45
N PRO A 40 3.00 16.89 6.69
CA PRO A 40 1.68 17.49 6.54
C PRO A 40 1.14 17.41 5.10
N TYR A 41 2.04 17.32 4.11
CA TYR A 41 1.72 17.22 2.70
C TYR A 41 2.45 16.02 2.09
N PHE A 42 1.72 14.92 1.89
CA PHE A 42 2.21 13.71 1.21
C PHE A 42 1.55 13.50 -0.16
N GLN A 43 0.27 13.84 -0.26
CA GLN A 43 -0.53 13.71 -1.47
C GLN A 43 -1.50 14.88 -1.65
N THR A 44 -1.91 15.12 -2.89
CA THR A 44 -3.01 16.00 -3.25
C THR A 44 -4.10 15.19 -3.94
N GLU A 45 -5.35 15.62 -3.84
CA GLU A 45 -6.44 15.04 -4.62
C GLU A 45 -6.66 15.88 -5.88
N ASP A 46 -6.73 15.25 -7.04
CA ASP A 46 -7.08 15.94 -8.28
C ASP A 46 -8.61 15.99 -8.51
N ARG A 47 -9.06 16.67 -9.58
CA ARG A 47 -10.51 16.79 -9.88
C ARG A 47 -11.24 15.46 -10.02
N GLU A 48 -10.53 14.38 -10.33
CA GLU A 48 -11.07 13.03 -10.51
C GLU A 48 -11.04 12.25 -9.19
N ARG A 49 -10.69 12.90 -8.08
CA ARG A 49 -10.46 12.32 -6.74
C ARG A 49 -9.38 11.25 -6.75
N ARG A 50 -8.33 11.47 -7.56
CA ARG A 50 -7.14 10.64 -7.50
C ARG A 50 -6.17 11.26 -6.52
N ALA A 51 -5.78 10.46 -5.54
CA ALA A 51 -4.66 10.74 -4.67
C ALA A 51 -3.37 10.72 -5.50
N ARG A 52 -2.68 11.86 -5.58
CA ARG A 52 -1.41 12.04 -6.28
C ARG A 52 -0.33 12.33 -5.25
N MET A 53 0.67 11.45 -5.18
CA MET A 53 1.87 11.71 -4.41
C MET A 53 2.51 13.03 -4.87
N TRP A 54 2.91 13.86 -3.91
CA TRP A 54 3.54 15.13 -4.23
C TRP A 54 4.90 14.91 -4.92
N GLU A 55 5.22 15.73 -5.92
CA GLU A 55 6.45 15.57 -6.73
C GLU A 55 7.72 15.56 -5.88
N LYS A 56 7.75 16.36 -4.81
CA LYS A 56 8.87 16.40 -3.85
C LYS A 56 9.11 15.07 -3.12
N CYS A 57 8.10 14.23 -3.00
CA CYS A 57 8.24 12.87 -2.51
C CYS A 57 8.61 11.90 -3.64
N ALA A 58 8.11 12.12 -4.85
CA ALA A 58 8.40 11.26 -5.99
C ALA A 58 9.82 11.39 -6.53
N GLU A 59 10.50 12.51 -6.26
CA GLU A 59 11.91 12.72 -6.58
C GLU A 59 12.78 11.56 -6.03
N PRO A 60 13.55 10.87 -6.89
CA PRO A 60 14.37 9.73 -6.46
C PRO A 60 15.34 10.10 -5.33
N GLY A 61 15.26 9.39 -4.21
CA GLY A 61 16.12 9.63 -3.06
C GLY A 61 15.81 10.91 -2.28
N SER A 62 14.65 11.54 -2.50
CA SER A 62 14.23 12.72 -1.74
C SER A 62 14.18 12.46 -0.23
N GLU A 63 14.47 13.49 0.55
CA GLU A 63 14.37 13.43 2.01
C GLU A 63 12.93 13.15 2.47
N LEU A 64 11.94 13.61 1.69
CA LEU A 64 10.54 13.34 1.96
C LEU A 64 10.22 11.85 1.76
N ALA A 65 10.68 11.24 0.65
CA ALA A 65 10.54 9.80 0.44
C ALA A 65 11.22 9.01 1.57
N LYS A 66 12.48 9.32 1.90
CA LYS A 66 13.21 8.65 2.98
C LYS A 66 12.48 8.75 4.32
N LYS A 67 11.92 9.92 4.64
CA LYS A 67 11.13 10.09 5.88
C LYS A 67 9.89 9.19 5.88
N VAL A 68 9.18 9.08 4.76
CA VAL A 68 8.00 8.22 4.62
C VAL A 68 8.39 6.73 4.67
N GLN A 69 9.51 6.34 4.06
CA GLN A 69 10.08 5.00 4.18
C GLN A 69 10.36 4.63 5.66
N GLN A 70 10.93 5.54 6.45
CA GLN A 70 11.14 5.30 7.89
C GLN A 70 9.83 5.20 8.67
N ILE A 71 8.78 5.88 8.23
CA ILE A 71 7.44 5.76 8.83
C ILE A 71 6.83 4.37 8.60
N TRP A 72 7.10 3.79 7.43
CA TRP A 72 6.58 2.48 7.05
C TRP A 72 7.17 1.30 7.81
N ILE A 73 8.45 1.36 8.19
CA ILE A 73 9.12 0.26 8.89
C ILE A 73 8.31 -0.26 10.10
N PRO A 74 7.92 0.58 11.07
CA PRO A 74 7.12 0.10 12.21
C PRO A 74 5.68 -0.29 11.84
N LEU A 75 5.12 0.21 10.74
CA LEU A 75 3.77 -0.15 10.29
C LEU A 75 3.73 -1.51 9.59
N PHE A 76 4.80 -1.88 8.90
CA PHE A 76 4.91 -3.15 8.18
C PHE A 76 5.62 -4.24 8.99
N THR A 77 6.29 -3.89 10.09
CA THR A 77 6.92 -4.86 10.98
C THR A 77 5.94 -5.24 12.10
N PRO A 78 5.33 -6.43 12.06
CA PRO A 78 4.44 -6.85 13.14
C PRO A 78 5.22 -6.96 14.47
N PRO A 79 4.58 -6.66 15.61
CA PRO A 79 5.21 -6.87 16.90
C PRO A 79 5.53 -8.36 17.09
N ALA A 80 6.56 -8.65 17.88
CA ALA A 80 6.86 -10.02 18.25
C ALA A 80 5.66 -10.68 18.96
N PRO A 81 5.47 -12.01 18.83
CA PRO A 81 4.45 -12.74 19.57
C PRO A 81 4.53 -12.41 21.07
N PRO A 82 3.39 -12.20 21.76
CA PRO A 82 3.38 -11.92 23.19
C PRO A 82 4.09 -13.03 23.99
N THR A 83 4.92 -12.66 24.95
CA THR A 83 5.75 -13.62 25.71
C THR A 83 4.93 -14.58 26.59
N TYR A 84 3.67 -14.25 26.87
CA TYR A 84 2.75 -15.05 27.68
C TYR A 84 1.90 -16.05 26.85
N ILE A 85 2.06 -16.09 25.52
CA ILE A 85 1.41 -17.07 24.65
C ILE A 85 2.50 -17.99 24.05
N PRO A 86 2.37 -19.33 24.17
CA PRO A 86 3.26 -20.25 23.47
C PRO A 86 3.31 -19.96 21.96
N LYS A 87 4.52 -19.95 21.38
CA LYS A 87 4.72 -19.52 19.99
C LYS A 87 3.91 -20.36 18.98
N ASP A 88 3.87 -21.66 19.19
CA ASP A 88 3.10 -22.61 18.39
C ASP A 88 1.60 -22.28 18.40
N VAL A 89 1.04 -21.97 19.57
CA VAL A 89 -0.37 -21.55 19.71
C VAL A 89 -0.62 -20.22 19.01
N PHE A 90 0.28 -19.25 19.16
CA PHE A 90 0.17 -17.95 18.48
C PHE A 90 0.16 -18.10 16.95
N PHE A 91 1.11 -18.86 16.40
CA PHE A 91 1.20 -19.06 14.95
C PHE A 91 0.08 -19.94 14.39
N ALA A 92 -0.40 -20.93 15.16
CA ALA A 92 -1.60 -21.68 14.79
C ALA A 92 -2.81 -20.74 14.67
N LYS A 93 -2.99 -19.84 15.64
CA LYS A 93 -4.09 -18.87 15.62
C LYS A 93 -3.97 -17.89 14.44
N MET A 94 -2.77 -17.39 14.18
CA MET A 94 -2.50 -16.54 13.03
C MET A 94 -2.84 -17.25 11.71
N ASN A 95 -2.49 -18.53 11.58
CA ASN A 95 -2.84 -19.32 10.39
C ASN A 95 -4.36 -19.51 10.25
N GLU A 96 -5.10 -19.77 11.34
CA GLU A 96 -6.57 -19.81 11.29
C GLU A 96 -7.16 -18.50 10.75
N ASP A 97 -6.63 -17.36 11.19
CA ASP A 97 -7.11 -16.04 10.75
C ASP A 97 -6.77 -15.77 9.28
N ILE A 98 -5.62 -16.26 8.78
CA ILE A 98 -5.26 -16.24 7.36
C ILE A 98 -6.24 -17.09 6.54
N GLN A 99 -6.52 -18.33 6.98
CA GLN A 99 -7.47 -19.21 6.29
C GLN A 99 -8.89 -18.60 6.27
N LYS A 100 -9.31 -18.00 7.38
CA LYS A 100 -10.56 -17.26 7.45
C LYS A 100 -10.59 -16.11 6.45
N ARG A 101 -9.50 -15.35 6.32
CA ARG A 101 -9.41 -14.26 5.35
C ARG A 101 -9.56 -14.78 3.92
N PHE A 102 -8.94 -15.91 3.58
CA PHE A 102 -9.14 -16.52 2.26
C PHE A 102 -10.59 -16.93 2.04
N ALA A 103 -11.24 -17.55 3.03
CA ALA A 103 -12.66 -17.91 2.95
C ALA A 103 -13.57 -16.67 2.75
N ASP A 104 -13.30 -15.59 3.48
CA ASP A 104 -14.03 -14.32 3.36
C ASP A 104 -13.90 -13.74 1.94
N VAL A 105 -12.69 -13.76 1.38
CA VAL A 105 -12.45 -13.27 0.01
C VAL A 105 -13.12 -14.18 -1.02
N THR A 106 -13.03 -15.51 -0.89
CA THR A 106 -13.74 -16.44 -1.78
C THR A 106 -15.25 -16.20 -1.75
N ALA A 107 -15.85 -16.04 -0.57
CA ALA A 107 -17.27 -15.72 -0.45
C ALA A 107 -17.63 -14.39 -1.12
N ALA A 108 -16.77 -13.36 -1.01
CA ALA A 108 -16.96 -12.09 -1.69
C ALA A 108 -16.87 -12.22 -3.22
N VAL A 109 -15.91 -12.99 -3.73
CA VAL A 109 -15.77 -13.29 -5.16
C VAL A 109 -17.01 -13.98 -5.70
N GLU A 110 -17.51 -15.02 -5.02
CA GLU A 110 -18.73 -15.73 -5.44
C GLU A 110 -19.95 -14.82 -5.43
N LYS A 111 -20.07 -13.93 -4.44
CA LYS A 111 -21.14 -12.94 -4.40
C LYS A 111 -21.07 -11.97 -5.60
N ILE A 112 -19.88 -11.53 -6.00
CA ILE A 112 -19.71 -10.67 -7.18
C ILE A 112 -20.07 -11.44 -8.46
N ARG A 113 -19.60 -12.68 -8.61
CA ARG A 113 -19.91 -13.55 -9.75
C ARG A 113 -21.41 -13.84 -9.88
N SER A 114 -22.09 -14.09 -8.77
CA SER A 114 -23.55 -14.32 -8.75
C SER A 114 -24.36 -13.14 -9.31
N ARG A 115 -23.76 -11.94 -9.35
CA ARG A 115 -24.35 -10.71 -9.90
C ARG A 115 -23.85 -10.41 -11.32
N GLY A 116 -23.15 -11.34 -11.97
CA GLY A 116 -22.57 -11.18 -13.30
C GLY A 116 -21.26 -10.39 -13.32
N GLY A 117 -20.66 -10.11 -12.16
CA GLY A 117 -19.38 -9.41 -12.08
C GLY A 117 -18.21 -10.33 -12.49
N LYS A 118 -17.25 -9.76 -13.22
CA LYS A 118 -15.95 -10.39 -13.47
C LYS A 118 -14.92 -9.88 -12.47
N ILE A 119 -13.99 -10.73 -12.06
CA ILE A 119 -12.97 -10.41 -11.04
C ILE A 119 -11.60 -10.74 -11.60
N VAL A 120 -10.65 -9.82 -11.40
CA VAL A 120 -9.21 -10.04 -11.57
C VAL A 120 -8.53 -9.49 -10.33
N PHE A 121 -7.61 -10.25 -9.73
CA PHE A 121 -6.74 -9.75 -8.67
C PHE A 121 -5.51 -9.09 -9.27
N ILE A 122 -5.06 -7.97 -8.70
CA ILE A 122 -3.88 -7.24 -9.17
C ILE A 122 -2.94 -7.03 -8.00
N ARG A 123 -1.70 -7.51 -8.11
CA ARG A 123 -0.63 -7.17 -7.20
C ARG A 123 0.17 -6.03 -7.80
N PHE A 124 0.03 -4.85 -7.22
CA PHE A 124 0.79 -3.66 -7.61
C PHE A 124 2.28 -3.78 -7.22
N PRO A 125 3.17 -3.04 -7.90
CA PRO A 125 4.57 -2.97 -7.54
C PRO A 125 4.78 -2.54 -6.09
N SER A 126 5.65 -3.26 -5.38
CA SER A 126 6.34 -2.79 -4.19
C SER A 126 7.86 -2.89 -4.43
N THR A 127 8.65 -2.01 -3.82
CA THR A 127 10.10 -1.95 -4.06
C THR A 127 10.88 -1.69 -2.77
N GLY A 128 12.20 -1.88 -2.81
CA GLY A 128 13.09 -1.59 -1.68
C GLY A 128 12.75 -2.40 -0.43
N GLY A 129 12.89 -1.77 0.74
CA GLY A 129 12.77 -2.45 2.03
C GLY A 129 11.40 -3.10 2.27
N LEU A 130 10.31 -2.56 1.70
CA LEU A 130 9.00 -3.22 1.80
C LEU A 130 8.98 -4.55 1.03
N LYS A 131 9.53 -4.58 -0.18
CA LYS A 131 9.56 -5.81 -0.98
C LYS A 131 10.39 -6.89 -0.30
N GLU A 132 11.56 -6.51 0.23
CA GLU A 132 12.42 -7.41 0.99
C GLU A 132 11.72 -7.96 2.24
N LEU A 133 10.92 -7.13 2.91
CA LEU A 133 10.14 -7.54 4.06
C LEU A 133 9.03 -8.51 3.64
N GLU A 134 8.19 -8.13 2.67
CA GLU A 134 7.08 -8.94 2.17
C GLU A 134 7.54 -10.32 1.68
N ASP A 135 8.66 -10.39 0.95
CA ASP A 135 9.24 -11.66 0.50
C ASP A 135 9.63 -12.58 1.65
N ARG A 136 9.96 -12.01 2.81
CA ARG A 136 10.37 -12.77 3.99
C ARG A 136 9.21 -13.13 4.90
N ILE A 137 8.22 -12.26 5.08
CA ILE A 137 7.16 -12.44 6.09
C ILE A 137 5.80 -12.85 5.51
N THR A 138 5.58 -12.57 4.22
CA THR A 138 4.34 -12.86 3.50
C THR A 138 4.69 -13.29 2.07
N PRO A 139 5.45 -14.38 1.91
CA PRO A 139 5.91 -14.81 0.59
C PRO A 139 4.72 -15.15 -0.31
N ARG A 140 4.92 -15.00 -1.62
CA ARG A 140 3.87 -15.14 -2.64
C ARG A 140 3.21 -16.52 -2.58
N GLU A 141 4.01 -17.56 -2.43
CA GLU A 141 3.60 -18.96 -2.40
C GLU A 141 2.72 -19.30 -1.19
N GLU A 142 2.81 -18.54 -0.10
CA GLU A 142 2.01 -18.74 1.11
C GLU A 142 0.79 -17.81 1.17
N THR A 143 0.75 -16.75 0.35
CA THR A 143 -0.28 -15.70 0.42
C THR A 143 -1.04 -15.52 -0.89
N TRP A 144 -0.36 -15.05 -1.92
CA TRP A 144 -0.95 -14.71 -3.22
C TRP A 144 -1.39 -15.94 -4.02
N ASP A 145 -0.53 -16.94 -4.17
CA ASP A 145 -0.86 -18.12 -4.99
C ASP A 145 -2.03 -18.94 -4.39
N PRO A 146 -2.09 -19.18 -3.06
CA PRO A 146 -3.25 -19.82 -2.44
C PRO A 146 -4.54 -19.02 -2.60
N LEU A 147 -4.49 -17.68 -2.50
CA LEU A 147 -5.64 -16.81 -2.70
C LEU A 147 -6.23 -16.97 -4.11
N LEU A 148 -5.38 -16.94 -5.14
CA LEU A 148 -5.83 -17.15 -6.52
C LEU A 148 -6.40 -18.56 -6.72
N LYS A 149 -5.75 -19.58 -6.15
CA LYS A 149 -6.22 -20.96 -6.22
C LYS A 149 -7.60 -21.14 -5.58
N MET A 150 -7.81 -20.55 -4.40
CA MET A 150 -9.08 -20.67 -3.67
C MET A 150 -10.23 -19.87 -4.29
N THR A 151 -9.93 -18.75 -4.93
CA THR A 151 -10.94 -17.93 -5.59
C THR A 151 -11.19 -18.36 -7.03
N GLY A 152 -10.26 -19.09 -7.66
CA GLY A 152 -10.30 -19.42 -9.09
C GLY A 152 -10.36 -18.18 -9.99
N ALA A 153 -9.98 -17.01 -9.48
CA ALA A 153 -9.97 -15.77 -10.23
C ALA A 153 -8.58 -15.58 -10.87
N PRO A 154 -8.51 -15.00 -12.08
CA PRO A 154 -7.23 -14.63 -12.68
C PRO A 154 -6.51 -13.58 -11.80
N GLY A 155 -5.19 -13.66 -11.80
CA GLY A 155 -4.34 -12.73 -11.07
C GLY A 155 -3.26 -12.14 -11.98
N ILE A 156 -2.98 -10.86 -11.79
CA ILE A 156 -1.88 -10.14 -12.45
C ILE A 156 -0.89 -9.75 -11.36
N TYR A 157 0.25 -10.45 -11.30
CA TYR A 157 1.34 -10.08 -10.42
C TYR A 157 2.35 -9.25 -11.20
N TYR A 158 2.59 -7.99 -10.82
CA TYR A 158 3.40 -7.05 -11.60
C TYR A 158 4.77 -7.59 -12.04
N SER A 159 5.42 -8.41 -11.21
CA SER A 159 6.74 -8.98 -11.53
C SER A 159 6.72 -10.08 -12.57
N ASP A 160 5.55 -10.63 -12.92
CA ASP A 160 5.40 -11.67 -13.95
C ASP A 160 5.44 -11.08 -15.37
N PHE A 161 5.32 -9.76 -15.49
CA PHE A 161 5.21 -9.03 -16.75
C PHE A 161 6.36 -8.01 -16.85
N PRO A 162 7.31 -8.15 -17.79
CA PRO A 162 8.44 -7.22 -17.95
C PRO A 162 8.05 -5.74 -18.06
N GLU A 163 6.91 -5.45 -18.68
CA GLU A 163 6.36 -4.11 -18.86
C GLU A 163 5.79 -3.49 -17.57
N LEU A 164 5.43 -4.33 -16.58
CA LEU A 164 4.90 -3.94 -15.28
C LEU A 164 5.94 -4.02 -14.15
N SER A 165 7.07 -4.68 -14.37
CA SER A 165 8.08 -4.93 -13.32
C SER A 165 9.11 -3.80 -13.13
N GLY A 166 9.25 -2.91 -14.12
CA GLY A 166 10.27 -1.87 -14.14
C GLY A 166 9.99 -0.64 -13.27
N PHE A 167 8.81 -0.53 -12.66
CA PHE A 167 8.42 0.65 -11.90
C PHE A 167 9.12 0.72 -10.53
N LYS A 168 9.35 1.95 -10.06
CA LYS A 168 9.90 2.23 -8.73
C LYS A 168 8.83 2.89 -7.87
N CYS A 169 8.77 2.50 -6.59
CA CYS A 169 7.90 3.13 -5.61
C CYS A 169 8.75 4.07 -4.74
N PRO A 170 8.55 5.41 -4.81
CA PRO A 170 9.41 6.36 -4.11
C PRO A 170 9.49 6.09 -2.60
N GLU A 171 8.36 5.74 -1.99
CA GLU A 171 8.28 5.37 -0.57
C GLU A 171 8.04 3.87 -0.35
N TRP A 172 8.42 3.02 -1.31
CA TRP A 172 8.34 1.56 -1.31
C TRP A 172 6.98 0.91 -1.62
N SER A 173 5.84 1.60 -1.45
CA SER A 173 4.51 0.97 -1.55
C SER A 173 3.59 1.53 -2.65
N HIS A 174 3.81 2.77 -3.08
CA HIS A 174 3.00 3.49 -4.06
C HIS A 174 3.83 3.98 -5.24
N LEU A 175 3.22 4.00 -6.41
CA LEU A 175 3.79 4.62 -7.62
C LEU A 175 3.75 6.15 -7.53
N SER A 176 4.68 6.81 -8.23
CA SER A 176 4.57 8.25 -8.46
C SER A 176 3.31 8.59 -9.27
N ALA A 177 2.89 9.85 -9.26
CA ALA A 177 1.73 10.28 -10.05
C ALA A 177 1.90 9.95 -11.55
N GLY A 178 3.08 10.23 -12.12
CA GLY A 178 3.40 9.90 -13.51
C GLY A 178 3.42 8.39 -13.75
N ASP A 179 4.11 7.64 -12.90
CA ASP A 179 4.22 6.19 -13.04
C ASP A 179 2.88 5.47 -12.90
N SER A 180 1.98 5.96 -12.04
CA SER A 180 0.64 5.38 -11.91
C SER A 180 -0.17 5.46 -13.21
N VAL A 181 0.00 6.53 -13.99
CA VAL A 181 -0.65 6.69 -15.31
C VAL A 181 -0.04 5.72 -16.31
N GLU A 182 1.29 5.62 -16.34
CA GLU A 182 1.99 4.73 -17.26
C GLU A 182 1.76 3.25 -16.94
N PHE A 183 1.80 2.87 -15.66
CA PHE A 183 1.46 1.54 -15.19
C PHE A 183 0.03 1.17 -15.59
N SER A 184 -0.93 2.08 -15.39
CA SER A 184 -2.33 1.83 -15.75
C SER A 184 -2.50 1.59 -17.25
N LYS A 185 -1.80 2.35 -18.11
CA LYS A 185 -1.82 2.12 -19.57
C LYS A 185 -1.33 0.73 -19.95
N ARG A 186 -0.21 0.29 -19.35
CA ARG A 186 0.39 -1.04 -19.63
C ARG A 186 -0.44 -2.18 -19.05
N LEU A 187 -1.10 -1.96 -17.91
CA LEU A 187 -1.95 -2.94 -17.26
C LEU A 187 -3.21 -3.29 -18.09
N VAL A 188 -3.72 -2.36 -18.91
CA VAL A 188 -5.00 -2.54 -19.62
C VAL A 188 -5.00 -3.75 -20.56
N SER A 189 -3.91 -4.03 -21.28
CA SER A 189 -3.84 -5.22 -22.14
C SER A 189 -3.95 -6.50 -21.33
N HIS A 190 -3.18 -6.63 -20.25
CA HIS A 190 -3.22 -7.80 -19.37
C HIS A 190 -4.60 -7.99 -18.71
N LEU A 191 -5.29 -6.90 -18.37
CA LEU A 191 -6.65 -6.97 -17.86
C LEU A 191 -7.65 -7.48 -18.90
N ARG A 192 -7.53 -7.03 -20.15
CA ARG A 192 -8.38 -7.52 -21.24
C ARG A 192 -8.16 -9.01 -21.47
N ASP A 193 -6.90 -9.43 -21.53
CA ASP A 193 -6.53 -10.84 -21.67
C ASP A 193 -7.10 -11.69 -20.51
N ALA A 194 -6.91 -11.24 -19.26
CA ALA A 194 -7.42 -11.92 -18.07
C ALA A 194 -8.96 -12.01 -18.04
N LEU A 195 -9.66 -11.07 -18.67
CA LEU A 195 -11.12 -11.00 -18.73
C LEU A 195 -11.74 -11.63 -19.99
N ASN A 196 -10.89 -12.11 -20.92
CA ASN A 196 -11.25 -12.54 -22.26
C ASN A 196 -12.10 -11.48 -22.99
N MET A 197 -11.56 -10.25 -23.11
CA MET A 197 -12.23 -9.08 -23.71
C MET A 197 -11.42 -8.43 -24.82
#